data_AF-A0AAD0EVS9-F1
#
_entry.id   AF-A0AAD0EVS9-F1
#
_cell.length_a   1.000
_cell.length_b   1.000
_cell.length_c   1.000
_cell.angle_alpha   90.00
_cell.angle_beta   90.00
_cell.angle_gamma   90.00
#
_symmetry.space_group_name_H-M   'P 1'
#
loop_
_entity.id
_entity.type
_entity.pdbx_description
1 polymer ?
#
loop_
_entity_poly.entity_id
_entity_poly.type
_entity_poly.pdbx_seq_one_letter_code
_entity_poly.pdbx_strand_id
1 'polypeptide(L)'
;MNPAAGPATKRGRLPAAAQRCLAPPHGVESASSNAPRSDSQTATRGTHDWFVCAICTTLMVMEIEIEQSARKHGCADDEIRHAVLHSIGHEQIEGYGDEMTVVFVGQPHPGALPDNLLEVIVSKWQDGQLHAFHAMPLTSRWQHLRYQ
;
A
#
# COMPACT_ATOMS: atom_id res chain seq x y z
N MET A 1 -25.73 -59.98 25.83
CA MET A 1 -25.47 -59.44 27.18
C MET A 1 -25.54 -57.92 27.11
N ASN A 2 -26.36 -57.31 27.94
CA ASN A 2 -26.66 -55.87 27.98
C ASN A 2 -25.53 -55.06 28.64
N PRO A 3 -25.22 -53.84 28.18
CA PRO A 3 -24.45 -52.86 28.95
C PRO A 3 -25.36 -52.10 29.94
N ALA A 4 -24.88 -51.94 31.17
CA ALA A 4 -25.58 -51.29 32.27
C ALA A 4 -25.11 -49.84 32.49
N ALA A 5 -26.09 -48.94 32.63
CA ALA A 5 -26.23 -47.77 33.52
C ALA A 5 -25.03 -46.86 33.90
N GLY A 6 -25.23 -45.54 33.79
CA GLY A 6 -24.39 -44.43 34.34
C GLY A 6 -24.52 -44.25 35.87
N PRO A 7 -24.39 -43.02 36.48
CA PRO A 7 -24.34 -41.66 35.91
C PRO A 7 -23.39 -40.61 36.62
N ALA A 8 -23.54 -39.34 36.21
CA ALA A 8 -23.29 -38.06 36.92
C ALA A 8 -21.87 -37.45 36.94
N THR A 9 -21.62 -36.14 37.01
CA THR A 9 -22.27 -34.84 36.68
C THR A 9 -21.26 -33.77 37.13
N LYS A 10 -20.93 -32.78 36.29
CA LYS A 10 -20.78 -31.36 36.71
C LYS A 10 -20.64 -30.46 35.48
N ARG A 11 -21.78 -29.97 34.98
CA ARG A 11 -21.86 -28.76 34.15
C ARG A 11 -22.15 -27.58 35.09
N GLY A 12 -21.34 -26.53 34.99
CA GLY A 12 -21.60 -25.26 35.64
C GLY A 12 -22.84 -24.58 35.08
N ARG A 13 -23.80 -24.34 35.99
CA ARG A 13 -24.88 -23.34 36.02
C ARG A 13 -24.29 -21.90 35.99
N LEU A 14 -24.91 -20.78 35.61
CA LEU A 14 -26.25 -20.24 35.24
C LEU A 14 -26.02 -18.71 34.94
N PRO A 15 -27.02 -17.81 34.77
CA PRO A 15 -28.14 -17.75 33.83
C PRO A 15 -28.32 -16.36 33.17
N ALA A 16 -29.33 -16.29 32.28
CA ALA A 16 -29.95 -15.06 31.78
C ALA A 16 -31.08 -14.54 32.70
N ALA A 17 -31.24 -13.22 32.75
CA ALA A 17 -32.47 -12.47 33.09
C ALA A 17 -32.38 -11.13 32.32
N ALA A 18 -33.18 -10.85 31.29
CA ALA A 18 -34.61 -10.54 31.24
C ALA A 18 -35.01 -9.15 31.80
N GLN A 19 -35.43 -8.27 30.87
CA GLN A 19 -36.47 -7.21 30.99
C GLN A 19 -36.06 -5.88 31.66
N ARG A 20 -36.53 -4.67 31.27
CA ARG A 20 -37.68 -4.25 30.46
C ARG A 20 -37.52 -2.77 30.02
N CYS A 21 -38.25 -2.43 28.95
CA CYS A 21 -38.65 -1.15 28.34
C CYS A 21 -38.64 0.16 29.18
N LEU A 22 -38.27 1.30 28.55
CA LEU A 22 -39.15 2.45 28.22
C LEU A 22 -38.33 3.64 27.67
N ALA A 23 -38.88 4.35 26.67
CA ALA A 23 -38.51 5.70 26.21
C ALA A 23 -39.79 6.58 26.29
N PRO A 24 -39.81 7.88 25.89
CA PRO A 24 -38.98 9.07 26.20
C PRO A 24 -39.86 10.15 26.96
N PRO A 25 -39.54 11.47 27.09
CA PRO A 25 -39.66 12.46 25.98
C PRO A 25 -38.73 13.70 26.00
N HIS A 26 -38.64 14.34 24.83
CA HIS A 26 -38.41 15.75 24.47
C HIS A 26 -37.78 16.77 25.47
N GLY A 27 -36.76 17.49 24.98
CA GLY A 27 -36.33 18.78 25.51
C GLY A 27 -35.22 19.39 24.65
N VAL A 28 -35.46 20.60 24.14
CA VAL A 28 -34.63 21.43 23.25
C VAL A 28 -33.51 22.15 24.01
N GLU A 29 -32.36 22.41 23.37
CA GLU A 29 -31.72 23.75 23.25
C GLU A 29 -30.29 23.67 22.66
N SER A 30 -29.98 24.67 21.83
CA SER A 30 -28.73 24.89 21.10
C SER A 30 -27.77 25.80 21.87
N ALA A 31 -26.45 25.52 21.83
CA ALA A 31 -25.35 26.50 21.83
C ALA A 31 -24.03 25.72 21.67
N SER A 32 -23.31 25.83 20.54
CA SER A 32 -22.32 26.87 20.23
C SER A 32 -21.21 27.01 21.28
N SER A 33 -20.04 26.40 21.02
CA SER A 33 -18.73 27.06 21.15
C SER A 33 -17.54 26.11 20.94
N ASN A 34 -16.64 26.52 20.03
CA ASN A 34 -15.19 26.38 20.04
C ASN A 34 -14.51 25.00 20.03
N ALA A 35 -13.92 24.65 18.88
CA ALA A 35 -12.46 24.56 18.71
C ALA A 35 -12.09 24.21 17.26
N PRO A 36 -11.24 24.98 16.55
CA PRO A 36 -10.56 24.45 15.38
C PRO A 36 -9.48 23.48 15.84
N ARG A 37 -9.59 22.21 15.44
CA ARG A 37 -8.46 21.28 15.50
C ARG A 37 -7.44 21.75 14.47
N SER A 38 -6.31 22.25 14.96
CA SER A 38 -5.09 22.45 14.19
C SER A 38 -4.58 21.10 13.70
N ASP A 39 -4.98 20.70 12.49
CA ASP A 39 -4.24 19.71 11.72
C ASP A 39 -3.18 20.44 10.92
N SER A 40 -2.11 20.82 11.60
CA SER A 40 -0.83 21.15 11.00
C SER A 40 -0.23 19.89 10.37
N GLN A 41 -0.71 19.54 9.17
CA GLN A 41 0.02 18.70 8.22
C GLN A 41 0.64 19.59 7.14
N THR A 42 1.54 20.47 7.58
CA THR A 42 2.52 21.11 6.71
C THR A 42 3.83 20.35 6.90
N ALA A 43 3.95 19.19 6.26
CA ALA A 43 5.17 18.41 6.28
C ALA A 43 5.65 18.19 4.83
N THR A 44 6.75 18.89 4.52
CA THR A 44 7.80 18.48 3.57
C THR A 44 7.41 18.21 2.10
N ARG A 45 6.75 19.18 1.46
CA ARG A 45 6.54 19.18 -0.01
C ARG A 45 7.74 19.72 -0.81
N GLY A 46 8.86 20.11 -0.16
CA GLY A 46 9.92 20.92 -0.79
C GLY A 46 11.24 20.20 -1.13
N THR A 47 11.51 19.03 -0.55
CA THR A 47 12.79 18.31 -0.71
C THR A 47 12.66 16.96 -1.42
N HIS A 48 11.45 16.58 -1.81
CA HIS A 48 11.16 15.26 -2.40
C HIS A 48 10.93 15.31 -3.92
N ASP A 49 10.54 16.48 -4.46
CA ASP A 49 10.32 16.67 -5.90
C ASP A 49 11.63 16.73 -6.70
N TRP A 50 12.74 17.23 -6.12
CA TRP A 50 13.99 17.40 -6.87
C TRP A 50 14.61 16.07 -7.26
N PHE A 51 14.45 15.01 -6.46
CA PHE A 51 15.07 13.72 -6.72
C PHE A 51 14.32 12.94 -7.79
N VAL A 52 12.97 12.94 -7.74
CA VAL A 52 12.12 12.39 -8.81
C VAL A 52 12.28 13.18 -10.09
N CYS A 53 12.34 14.52 -10.01
CA CYS A 53 12.59 15.36 -11.18
C CYS A 53 14.02 15.16 -11.72
N ALA A 54 15.03 14.96 -10.87
CA ALA A 54 16.39 14.62 -11.29
C ALA A 54 16.47 13.21 -11.90
N ILE A 55 15.70 12.26 -11.37
CA ILE A 55 15.42 10.96 -11.97
C ILE A 55 14.81 11.22 -13.37
N CYS A 56 13.59 11.76 -13.49
CA CYS A 56 12.94 11.94 -14.80
C CYS A 56 13.70 12.82 -15.81
N THR A 57 14.45 13.84 -15.39
CA THR A 57 15.07 14.83 -16.31
C THR A 57 16.56 14.57 -16.58
N THR A 58 17.23 13.77 -15.73
CA THR A 58 18.65 13.39 -15.91
C THR A 58 18.83 11.91 -16.28
N LEU A 59 17.80 11.06 -16.11
CA LEU A 59 17.79 9.63 -16.48
C LEU A 59 17.54 9.36 -17.96
N MET A 60 18.13 10.12 -18.86
CA MET A 60 18.26 9.59 -20.23
C MET A 60 19.33 8.48 -20.32
N VAL A 61 20.05 8.17 -19.23
CA VAL A 61 21.22 7.27 -19.29
C VAL A 61 21.53 6.39 -18.06
N MET A 62 20.76 6.39 -16.95
CA MET A 62 21.05 5.39 -15.91
C MET A 62 20.37 4.07 -16.24
N GLU A 63 21.20 3.07 -16.47
CA GLU A 63 20.81 1.69 -16.68
C GLU A 63 20.12 1.17 -15.40
N ILE A 64 18.96 0.53 -15.53
CA ILE A 64 18.32 -0.12 -14.38
C ILE A 64 18.86 -1.55 -14.32
N GLU A 65 19.54 -1.89 -13.23
CA GLU A 65 19.94 -3.27 -12.97
C GLU A 65 18.73 -4.08 -12.50
N ILE A 66 18.50 -5.24 -13.13
CA ILE A 66 17.34 -6.07 -12.84
C ILE A 66 17.81 -7.34 -12.14
N GLU A 67 17.46 -7.43 -10.87
CA GLU A 67 17.77 -8.60 -10.07
C GLU A 67 16.95 -9.83 -10.50
N GLN A 68 17.46 -11.02 -10.17
CA GLN A 68 16.73 -12.27 -10.41
C GLN A 68 15.39 -12.33 -9.64
N SER A 69 15.32 -11.65 -8.49
CA SER A 69 14.13 -11.52 -7.65
C SER A 69 12.97 -10.81 -8.37
N ALA A 70 13.26 -9.79 -9.17
CA ALA A 70 12.24 -9.03 -9.90
C ALA A 70 11.53 -9.86 -10.98
N ARG A 71 12.21 -10.88 -11.54
CA ARG A 71 11.68 -11.75 -12.59
C ARG A 71 10.73 -12.84 -12.07
N LYS A 72 10.60 -12.99 -10.74
CA LYS A 72 9.84 -14.10 -10.11
C LYS A 72 8.37 -14.17 -10.52
N HIS A 73 7.78 -13.05 -10.91
CA HIS A 73 6.37 -12.97 -11.32
C HIS A 73 6.18 -13.00 -12.85
N GLY A 74 7.22 -13.33 -13.61
CA GLY A 74 7.15 -13.51 -15.06
C GLY A 74 7.23 -12.21 -15.87
N CYS A 75 7.60 -11.09 -15.25
CA CYS A 75 7.87 -9.84 -15.96
C CYS A 75 9.21 -9.93 -16.68
N ALA A 76 9.21 -9.60 -17.98
CA ALA A 76 10.44 -9.54 -18.77
C ALA A 76 11.22 -8.26 -18.44
N ASP A 77 12.55 -8.32 -18.60
CA ASP A 77 13.44 -7.20 -18.29
C ASP A 77 13.05 -5.91 -19.00
N ASP A 78 12.68 -6.00 -20.28
CA ASP A 78 12.26 -4.84 -21.07
C ASP A 78 10.93 -4.26 -20.57
N GLU A 79 10.05 -5.10 -20.04
CA GLU A 79 8.78 -4.64 -19.46
C GLU A 79 9.01 -3.88 -18.16
N ILE A 80 9.93 -4.38 -17.33
CA ILE A 80 10.33 -3.74 -16.08
C ILE A 80 10.96 -2.37 -16.38
N ARG A 81 11.91 -2.31 -17.31
CA ARG A 81 12.54 -1.04 -17.71
C ARG A 81 11.51 -0.08 -18.27
N HIS A 82 10.64 -0.55 -19.16
CA HIS A 82 9.63 0.29 -19.77
C HIS A 82 8.67 0.86 -18.73
N ALA A 83 8.21 0.05 -17.78
CA ALA A 83 7.30 0.49 -16.72
C ALA A 83 7.92 1.55 -15.79
N VAL A 84 9.24 1.48 -15.53
CA VAL A 84 9.94 2.50 -14.74
C VAL A 84 10.18 3.78 -15.56
N LEU A 85 10.66 3.65 -16.80
CA LEU A 85 10.96 4.79 -17.66
C LEU A 85 9.71 5.57 -18.10
N HIS A 86 8.57 4.88 -18.24
CA HIS A 86 7.29 5.45 -18.66
C HIS A 86 6.23 5.25 -17.57
N SER A 87 6.63 5.46 -16.31
CA SER A 87 5.72 5.34 -15.17
C SER A 87 4.60 6.39 -15.25
N ILE A 88 3.38 5.96 -14.94
CA ILE A 88 2.21 6.83 -14.78
C ILE A 88 2.21 7.48 -13.40
N GLY A 89 2.62 6.73 -12.38
CA GLY A 89 2.71 7.21 -11.01
C GLY A 89 3.84 6.53 -10.26
N HIS A 90 4.26 7.14 -9.17
CA HIS A 90 5.31 6.61 -8.33
C HIS A 90 5.15 7.08 -6.89
N GLU A 91 5.69 6.32 -5.96
CA GLU A 91 5.68 6.66 -4.54
C GLU A 91 6.99 6.21 -3.90
N GLN A 92 7.60 7.08 -3.10
CA GLN A 92 8.73 6.70 -2.28
C GLN A 92 8.23 5.92 -1.07
N ILE A 93 8.88 4.79 -0.80
CA ILE A 93 8.57 3.92 0.32
C ILE A 93 9.81 3.73 1.18
N GLU A 94 9.61 3.34 2.44
CA GLU A 94 10.71 2.98 3.33
C GLU A 94 11.39 1.70 2.81
N GLY A 95 12.68 1.80 2.49
CA GLY A 95 13.51 0.69 2.04
C GLY A 95 14.13 -0.09 3.20
N TYR A 96 15.02 -1.02 2.85
CA TYR A 96 15.80 -1.76 3.84
C TYR A 96 17.07 -0.95 4.17
N GLY A 97 17.23 -0.53 5.43
CA GLY A 97 18.48 0.08 5.92
C GLY A 97 18.83 1.43 5.30
N ASP A 98 18.00 2.46 5.54
CA ASP A 98 18.15 3.84 5.03
C ASP A 98 18.24 3.98 3.50
N GLU A 99 18.08 2.87 2.75
CA GLU A 99 18.03 2.89 1.30
C GLU A 99 16.73 3.54 0.82
N MET A 100 16.89 4.49 -0.10
CA MET A 100 15.77 5.13 -0.75
C MET A 100 15.15 4.16 -1.75
N THR A 101 13.89 3.79 -1.50
CA THR A 101 13.13 2.87 -2.34
C THR A 101 11.92 3.57 -2.95
N VAL A 102 11.66 3.30 -4.22
CA VAL A 102 10.54 3.89 -4.96
C VAL A 102 9.77 2.78 -5.64
N VAL A 103 8.45 2.81 -5.53
CA VAL A 103 7.55 2.02 -6.37
C VAL A 103 7.15 2.87 -7.58
N PHE A 104 7.27 2.28 -8.77
CA PHE A 104 6.80 2.82 -10.04
C PHE A 104 5.62 1.99 -10.52
N VAL A 105 4.59 2.67 -11.04
CA VAL A 105 3.45 2.02 -11.71
C VAL A 105 3.43 2.48 -13.15
N GLY A 106 3.56 1.54 -14.08
CA GLY A 106 3.68 1.85 -15.50
C GLY A 106 3.24 0.73 -16.41
N GLN A 107 3.11 1.04 -17.69
CA GLN A 107 2.76 0.04 -18.71
C GLN A 107 3.96 -0.84 -19.03
N PRO A 108 3.78 -2.15 -19.31
CA PRO A 108 4.87 -3.05 -19.64
C PRO A 108 5.48 -2.76 -21.01
N HIS A 109 4.75 -2.19 -21.95
CA HIS A 109 5.27 -1.86 -23.27
C HIS A 109 4.39 -0.80 -23.95
N PRO A 110 4.87 -0.16 -25.04
CA PRO A 110 4.07 0.79 -25.79
C PRO A 110 2.78 0.14 -26.30
N GLY A 111 1.66 0.85 -26.20
CA GLY A 111 0.35 0.38 -26.67
C GLY A 111 -0.28 -0.72 -25.82
N ALA A 112 0.24 -1.00 -24.61
CA ALA A 112 -0.45 -1.84 -23.66
C ALA A 112 -1.82 -1.25 -23.28
N LEU A 113 -2.77 -2.13 -22.91
CA LEU A 113 -4.08 -1.68 -22.44
C LEU A 113 -3.92 -0.83 -21.16
N PRO A 114 -4.82 0.15 -20.92
CA PRO A 114 -4.73 1.02 -19.74
C PRO A 114 -4.71 0.28 -18.39
N ASP A 115 -5.35 -0.89 -18.32
CA ASP A 115 -5.39 -1.71 -17.11
C ASP A 115 -4.21 -2.68 -16.97
N ASN A 116 -3.43 -2.88 -18.03
CA ASN A 116 -2.25 -3.73 -18.02
C ASN A 116 -1.06 -2.92 -17.52
N LEU A 117 -0.93 -2.87 -16.19
CA LEU A 117 0.10 -2.11 -15.50
C LEU A 117 0.95 -3.04 -14.65
N LEU A 118 2.23 -2.71 -14.56
CA LEU A 118 3.17 -3.30 -13.64
C LEU A 118 3.39 -2.37 -12.45
N GLU A 119 3.56 -2.95 -11.27
CA GLU A 119 4.25 -2.32 -10.16
C GLU A 119 5.70 -2.81 -10.14
N VAL A 120 6.65 -1.88 -10.09
CA VAL A 120 8.09 -2.15 -10.05
C VAL A 120 8.69 -1.41 -8.86
N ILE A 121 9.38 -2.12 -7.97
CA ILE A 121 10.06 -1.51 -6.83
C ILE A 121 11.56 -1.47 -7.13
N VAL A 122 12.11 -0.27 -6.99
CA VAL A 122 13.51 0.05 -7.27
C VAL A 122 14.12 0.68 -6.03
N SER A 123 15.29 0.20 -5.60
CA SER A 123 16.12 0.89 -4.62
C SER A 123 17.32 1.54 -5.30
N LYS A 124 17.80 2.64 -4.72
CA LYS A 124 19.10 3.20 -5.06
C LYS A 124 20.16 2.56 -4.16
N TRP A 125 21.09 1.84 -4.77
CA TRP A 125 22.23 1.27 -4.06
C TRP A 125 23.29 2.33 -3.78
N GLN A 126 24.18 2.06 -2.82
CA GLN A 126 25.28 2.93 -2.38
C GLN A 126 26.23 3.38 -3.49
N ASP A 127 26.33 2.63 -4.59
CA ASP A 127 27.15 2.95 -5.77
C ASP A 127 26.47 3.97 -6.71
N GLY A 128 25.22 4.33 -6.42
CA GLY A 128 24.42 5.25 -7.22
C GLY A 128 23.56 4.57 -8.29
N GLN A 129 23.65 3.24 -8.44
CA GLN A 129 22.88 2.48 -9.42
C GLN A 129 21.45 2.21 -8.91
N LEU A 130 20.51 2.11 -9.84
CA LEU A 130 19.13 1.75 -9.56
C LEU A 130 18.94 0.24 -9.75
N HIS A 131 18.46 -0.44 -8.70
CA HIS A 131 18.22 -1.88 -8.69
C HIS A 131 16.74 -2.18 -8.59
N ALA A 132 16.18 -2.78 -9.64
CA ALA A 132 14.85 -3.35 -9.62
C ALA A 132 14.92 -4.74 -8.98
N PHE A 133 14.36 -4.88 -7.78
CA PHE A 133 14.34 -6.13 -7.02
C PHE A 133 12.93 -6.75 -6.91
N HIS A 134 11.90 -6.02 -7.34
CA HIS A 134 10.54 -6.51 -7.38
C HIS A 134 9.80 -5.98 -8.60
N ALA A 135 9.11 -6.85 -9.33
CA ALA A 135 8.18 -6.47 -10.38
C ALA A 135 7.03 -7.48 -10.43
N MET A 136 5.81 -6.99 -10.59
CA MET A 136 4.63 -7.83 -10.78
C MET A 136 3.49 -7.04 -11.44
N PRO A 137 2.44 -7.71 -11.94
CA PRO A 137 1.21 -7.03 -12.32
C PRO A 137 0.65 -6.22 -11.15
N LEU A 138 0.15 -5.02 -11.45
CA LEU A 138 -0.30 -4.07 -10.44
C LEU A 138 -1.37 -4.67 -9.53
N THR A 139 -1.13 -4.55 -8.24
CA THR A 139 -2.03 -4.98 -7.16
C THR A 139 -2.88 -3.82 -6.65
N SER A 140 -3.89 -4.14 -5.84
CA SER A 140 -4.74 -3.13 -5.19
C SER A 140 -3.97 -2.18 -4.28
N ARG A 141 -2.78 -2.57 -3.81
CA ARG A 141 -1.95 -1.76 -2.89
C ARG A 141 -1.49 -0.45 -3.52
N TRP A 142 -1.13 -0.48 -4.80
CA TRP A 142 -0.55 0.65 -5.52
C TRP A 142 -1.48 1.20 -6.61
N GLN A 143 -2.74 0.74 -6.62
CA GLN A 143 -3.71 1.12 -7.63
C GLN A 143 -4.05 2.62 -7.61
N HIS A 144 -3.90 3.30 -6.47
CA HIS A 144 -4.09 4.75 -6.37
C HIS A 144 -3.10 5.55 -7.21
N LEU A 145 -1.92 4.98 -7.53
CA LEU A 145 -0.90 5.64 -8.35
C LEU A 145 -1.29 5.74 -9.84
N ARG A 146 -2.38 5.09 -10.27
CA ARG A 146 -2.90 5.21 -11.64
C ARG A 146 -3.45 6.60 -11.99
N TYR A 147 -3.69 7.44 -10.99
CA TYR A 147 -4.44 8.71 -11.13
C TYR A 147 -3.62 9.95 -10.73
N GLN A 148 -2.29 9.83 -10.69
CA GLN A 148 -1.36 10.95 -10.45
C GLN A 148 -1.04 11.68 -11.75
#